data_AF-A0A9P5SJE4-F1
#
_entry.id   AF-A0A9P5SJE4-F1
#
_cell.length_a   1.000
_cell.length_b   1.000
_cell.length_c   1.000
_cell.angle_alpha   90.00
_cell.angle_beta   90.00
_cell.angle_gamma   90.00
#
_symmetry.space_group_name_H-M   'P 1'
#
loop_
_entity.id
_entity.type
_entity.pdbx_description
1 polymer ?
#
loop_
_entity_poly.entity_id
_entity_poly.type
_entity_poly.pdbx_seq_one_letter_code
_entity_poly.pdbx_strand_id
1 'polypeptide(L)'
;MTFYTDTYKFGSLQLTGIAGVASIDNVKLPPTADGILGLWYYPRLGVATILNVLKNSTALTQPVMGIWMQAATILGVTAPGGEITIGGVNPQRFTGDITYIDCVANHPWTIPLGGMQIGNTLIPTTGILAAIDTGTSAMLMPKSYADLINGAIPGALQATNLDGHWILPCDGTTPITFTFGTFVAKVPYSSLAMQVARYKVTGRSGDYCRSSAMFPTGIVVPIDDWIIGATFLRTVYAVYDFGNNEAGGGRIGFANLATPGSPPGTNGTTGNGGQGGNGSNNNGTSGNGGSGDGSGSGGNTQNAASSIFPASSIAMQAAILLVAVVAAMS
;
A
#
# COMPACT_ATOMS: atom_id res chain seq x y z
N MET A 1 -16.92 -21.35 12.98
CA MET A 1 -15.47 -21.55 13.01
C MET A 1 -15.13 -22.23 14.32
N THR A 2 -14.28 -23.25 14.30
CA THR A 2 -13.82 -23.96 15.50
C THR A 2 -12.37 -23.59 15.75
N PHE A 3 -11.99 -23.31 16.99
CA PHE A 3 -10.63 -22.91 17.33
C PHE A 3 -9.82 -24.06 17.91
N TYR A 4 -8.57 -24.18 17.47
CA TYR A 4 -7.61 -25.19 17.93
C TYR A 4 -6.30 -24.52 18.31
N THR A 5 -5.69 -24.99 19.39
CA THR A 5 -4.30 -24.64 19.71
C THR A 5 -3.39 -25.55 18.90
N ASP A 6 -2.45 -24.96 18.17
CA ASP A 6 -1.48 -25.69 17.36
C ASP A 6 -0.12 -24.99 17.37
N THR A 7 0.90 -25.71 16.90
CA THR A 7 2.26 -25.20 16.74
C THR A 7 2.56 -24.89 15.28
N TYR A 8 2.89 -23.64 15.01
CA TYR A 8 3.27 -23.14 13.69
C TYR A 8 4.78 -23.08 13.56
N LYS A 9 5.28 -23.38 12.36
CA LYS A 9 6.69 -23.24 12.02
C LYS A 9 6.85 -22.42 10.74
N PHE A 10 7.62 -21.35 10.82
CA PHE A 10 7.94 -20.44 9.70
C PHE A 10 9.46 -20.33 9.59
N GLY A 11 10.07 -21.08 8.67
CA GLY A 11 11.52 -21.21 8.61
C GLY A 11 12.07 -21.75 9.93
N SER A 12 12.89 -20.96 10.62
CA SER A 12 13.43 -21.28 11.95
C SER A 12 12.53 -20.88 13.12
N LEU A 13 11.52 -20.03 12.89
CA LEU A 13 10.59 -19.59 13.93
C LEU A 13 9.59 -20.69 14.24
N GLN A 14 9.37 -20.96 15.53
CA GLN A 14 8.33 -21.87 16.02
C GLN A 14 7.54 -21.16 17.12
N LEU A 15 6.21 -21.28 17.07
CA LEU A 15 5.34 -20.74 18.09
C LEU A 15 4.08 -21.58 18.27
N THR A 16 3.47 -21.52 19.44
CA THR A 16 2.14 -22.09 19.70
C THR A 16 1.11 -20.97 19.67
N GLY A 17 0.02 -21.16 18.94
CA GLY A 17 -1.05 -20.17 18.80
C GLY A 17 -2.39 -20.81 18.50
N ILE A 18 -3.41 -19.99 18.26
CA ILE A 18 -4.77 -20.46 17.99
C ILE A 18 -5.07 -20.34 16.48
N ALA A 19 -5.48 -21.45 15.86
CA ALA A 19 -6.02 -21.50 14.49
C ALA A 19 -7.54 -21.57 14.53
N GLY A 20 -8.20 -20.80 13.67
CA GLY A 20 -9.60 -21.02 13.35
C GLY A 20 -9.74 -21.95 12.14
N VAL A 21 -10.42 -23.07 12.30
CA VAL A 21 -10.81 -23.95 11.20
C VAL A 21 -12.18 -23.52 10.69
N ALA A 22 -12.20 -23.02 9.46
CA ALA A 22 -13.42 -22.65 8.76
C ALA A 22 -14.13 -23.91 8.26
N SER A 23 -15.43 -24.02 8.53
CA SER A 23 -16.29 -25.12 8.09
C SER A 23 -17.24 -24.73 6.96
N ILE A 24 -17.18 -23.47 6.50
CA ILE A 24 -18.02 -22.91 5.43
C ILE A 24 -17.09 -22.26 4.41
N ASP A 25 -17.19 -22.70 3.15
CA ASP A 25 -16.32 -22.31 2.04
C ASP A 25 -16.96 -21.22 1.16
N ASN A 26 -17.35 -20.11 1.78
CA ASN A 26 -17.85 -18.94 1.04
C ASN A 26 -16.74 -17.96 0.66
N VAL A 27 -15.49 -18.23 1.07
CA VAL A 27 -14.32 -17.38 0.80
C VAL A 27 -13.38 -18.13 -0.13
N LYS A 28 -13.31 -17.71 -1.39
CA LYS A 28 -12.35 -18.28 -2.35
C LYS A 28 -10.96 -17.75 -2.07
N LEU A 29 -10.07 -18.60 -1.55
CA LEU A 29 -8.65 -18.32 -1.53
C LEU A 29 -8.06 -18.39 -2.95
N PRO A 30 -6.90 -17.77 -3.20
CA PRO A 30 -6.14 -18.05 -4.40
C PRO A 30 -5.89 -19.57 -4.54
N PRO A 31 -5.87 -20.14 -5.76
CA PRO A 31 -5.71 -21.58 -5.97
C PRO A 31 -4.46 -22.22 -5.34
N THR A 32 -3.48 -21.40 -4.95
CA THR A 32 -2.20 -21.82 -4.38
C THR A 32 -2.14 -21.64 -2.86
N ALA A 33 -3.22 -21.27 -2.20
CA ALA A 33 -3.26 -20.98 -0.78
C ALA A 33 -4.27 -21.89 -0.05
N ASP A 34 -3.80 -22.55 1.00
CA ASP A 34 -4.63 -23.44 1.84
C ASP A 34 -5.29 -22.70 3.02
N GLY A 35 -4.82 -21.50 3.36
CA GLY A 35 -5.30 -20.73 4.50
C GLY A 35 -4.81 -19.29 4.52
N ILE A 36 -5.23 -18.56 5.56
CA ILE A 36 -4.84 -17.17 5.81
C ILE A 36 -4.09 -17.09 7.14
N LEU A 37 -2.90 -16.49 7.11
CA LEU A 37 -2.19 -16.08 8.32
C LEU A 37 -2.45 -14.58 8.57
N GLY A 38 -3.34 -14.28 9.52
CA GLY A 38 -3.64 -12.90 9.89
C GLY A 38 -2.46 -12.23 10.60
N LEU A 39 -1.90 -11.19 9.98
CA LEU A 39 -0.84 -10.34 10.57
C LEU A 39 -1.42 -9.06 11.18
N TRP A 40 -2.69 -9.09 11.55
CA TRP A 40 -3.37 -8.05 12.29
C TRP A 40 -3.21 -8.31 13.79
N TYR A 41 -3.05 -7.27 14.60
CA TYR A 41 -2.75 -7.45 16.03
C TYR A 41 -3.90 -7.07 16.98
N TYR A 42 -5.00 -6.48 16.50
CA TYR A 42 -6.18 -6.32 17.35
C TYR A 42 -6.88 -7.67 17.51
N PRO A 43 -7.00 -8.20 18.74
CA PRO A 43 -7.68 -9.45 18.98
C PRO A 43 -9.16 -9.31 18.64
N ARG A 44 -9.73 -10.36 18.03
CA ARG A 44 -11.18 -10.52 17.88
C ARG A 44 -11.59 -11.84 18.52
N LEU A 45 -12.84 -11.93 18.94
CA LEU A 45 -13.42 -13.16 19.52
C LEU A 45 -12.68 -13.68 20.77
N GLY A 46 -11.98 -12.80 21.49
CA GLY A 46 -11.22 -13.17 22.70
C GLY A 46 -9.96 -14.02 22.44
N VAL A 47 -9.53 -14.14 21.18
CA VAL A 47 -8.37 -14.93 20.78
C VAL A 47 -7.15 -14.02 20.60
N ALA A 48 -6.03 -14.37 21.23
CA ALA A 48 -4.77 -13.66 21.04
C ALA A 48 -4.30 -13.81 19.59
N THR A 49 -3.94 -12.68 18.95
CA THR A 49 -3.38 -12.69 17.60
C THR A 49 -1.97 -13.26 17.59
N ILE A 50 -1.53 -13.76 16.44
CA ILE A 50 -0.18 -14.32 16.32
C ILE A 50 0.91 -13.28 16.66
N LEU A 51 0.67 -12.01 16.33
CA LEU A 51 1.60 -10.94 16.65
C LEU A 51 1.65 -10.63 18.15
N ASN A 52 0.53 -10.72 18.87
CA ASN A 52 0.53 -10.55 20.33
C ASN A 52 1.22 -11.72 21.04
N VAL A 53 1.10 -12.94 20.50
CA VAL A 53 1.87 -14.10 20.99
C VAL A 53 3.36 -13.88 20.73
N LEU A 54 3.73 -13.48 19.52
CA LEU A 54 5.12 -13.28 19.12
C LEU A 54 5.80 -12.12 19.84
N LYS A 55 5.09 -11.03 20.10
CA LYS A 55 5.59 -9.87 20.84
C LYS A 55 6.10 -10.25 22.23
N ASN A 56 5.43 -11.18 22.89
CA ASN A 56 5.77 -11.64 24.24
C ASN A 56 6.71 -12.85 24.24
N SER A 57 7.18 -13.28 23.06
CA SER A 57 8.07 -14.43 22.91
C SER A 57 9.53 -13.99 22.93
N THR A 58 10.38 -14.79 23.58
CA THR A 58 11.84 -14.64 23.49
C THR A 58 12.41 -15.16 22.16
N ALA A 59 11.56 -15.69 21.27
CA ALA A 59 11.98 -16.20 19.97
C ALA A 59 12.34 -15.09 18.97
N LEU A 60 11.92 -13.84 19.21
CA LEU A 60 12.21 -12.71 18.33
C LEU A 60 13.33 -11.84 18.91
N THR A 61 14.24 -11.41 18.05
CA THR A 61 15.22 -10.37 18.41
C THR A 61 14.56 -9.00 18.51
N GLN A 62 13.64 -8.69 17.59
CA GLN A 62 12.85 -7.47 17.59
C GLN A 62 11.39 -7.79 17.22
N PRO A 63 10.38 -7.14 17.83
CA PRO A 63 8.96 -7.34 17.50
C PRO A 63 8.60 -6.56 16.23
N VAL A 64 9.30 -6.84 15.13
CA VAL A 64 9.09 -6.20 13.83
C VAL A 64 9.00 -7.25 12.72
N MET A 65 8.30 -6.90 11.64
CA MET A 65 8.30 -7.65 10.39
C MET A 65 8.73 -6.77 9.23
N GLY A 66 9.78 -7.18 8.52
CA GLY A 66 10.19 -6.58 7.27
C GLY A 66 9.50 -7.20 6.06
N ILE A 67 9.04 -6.38 5.12
CA ILE A 67 8.35 -6.79 3.90
C ILE A 67 9.07 -6.20 2.70
N TRP A 68 9.49 -7.10 1.80
CA TRP A 68 9.99 -6.76 0.48
C TRP A 68 9.10 -7.45 -0.56
N MET A 69 8.61 -6.70 -1.54
CA MET A 69 7.86 -7.26 -2.67
C MET A 69 8.61 -6.98 -3.96
N GLN A 70 8.72 -7.99 -4.83
CA GLN A 70 9.31 -7.78 -6.13
C GLN A 70 8.39 -6.90 -6.99
N ALA A 71 8.97 -6.05 -7.83
CA ALA A 71 8.21 -5.29 -8.83
C ALA A 71 7.41 -6.24 -9.75
N ALA A 72 6.20 -5.84 -10.12
CA ALA A 72 5.38 -6.60 -11.07
C ALA A 72 5.94 -6.43 -12.49
N THR A 73 6.03 -7.53 -13.24
CA THR A 73 6.37 -7.51 -14.66
C THR A 73 5.12 -7.76 -15.51
N ILE A 74 5.22 -7.58 -16.83
CA ILE A 74 4.15 -7.95 -17.77
C ILE A 74 3.81 -9.44 -17.69
N LEU A 75 4.78 -10.28 -17.30
CA LEU A 75 4.62 -11.74 -17.15
C LEU A 75 4.13 -12.12 -15.74
N GLY A 76 3.84 -11.12 -14.90
CA GLY A 76 3.50 -11.32 -13.49
C GLY A 76 4.73 -11.22 -12.58
N VAL A 77 4.71 -12.00 -11.51
CA VAL A 77 5.77 -12.01 -10.49
C VAL A 77 6.60 -13.28 -10.67
N THR A 78 7.93 -13.14 -10.75
CA THR A 78 8.86 -14.28 -10.79
C THR A 78 9.15 -14.78 -9.38
N ALA A 79 9.50 -16.05 -9.21
CA ALA A 79 9.94 -16.55 -7.91
C ALA A 79 11.42 -16.21 -7.64
N PRO A 80 11.80 -15.77 -6.42
CA PRO A 80 10.91 -15.44 -5.31
C PRO A 80 10.19 -14.09 -5.52
N GLY A 81 8.87 -14.07 -5.31
CA GLY A 81 8.04 -12.88 -5.58
C GLY A 81 8.06 -11.81 -4.49
N GLY A 82 8.73 -12.09 -3.38
CA GLY A 82 8.83 -11.24 -2.21
C GLY A 82 9.50 -11.98 -1.06
N GLU A 83 9.61 -11.30 0.08
CA GLU A 83 10.22 -11.81 1.31
C GLU A 83 9.51 -11.18 2.51
N ILE A 84 9.24 -12.00 3.54
CA ILE A 84 8.88 -11.55 4.88
C ILE A 84 10.01 -11.94 5.84
N THR A 85 10.53 -10.95 6.56
CA THR A 85 11.50 -11.14 7.64
C THR A 85 10.78 -10.95 8.96
N ILE A 86 10.65 -12.00 9.79
CA ILE A 86 10.02 -11.90 11.12
C ILE A 86 11.12 -11.86 12.18
N GLY A 87 11.01 -10.92 13.13
CA GLY A 87 11.99 -10.79 14.22
C GLY A 87 13.08 -9.76 13.96
N GLY A 88 12.99 -9.01 12.85
CA GLY A 88 14.01 -8.07 12.39
C GLY A 88 13.73 -7.57 10.97
N VAL A 89 14.75 -6.98 10.35
CA VAL A 89 14.72 -6.47 8.98
C VAL A 89 15.85 -7.10 8.16
N ASN A 90 15.70 -7.14 6.83
CA ASN A 90 16.74 -7.59 5.92
C ASN A 90 17.44 -6.37 5.28
N PRO A 91 18.64 -5.97 5.77
CA PRO A 91 19.34 -4.78 5.27
C PRO A 91 19.82 -4.91 3.81
N GLN A 92 19.76 -6.11 3.21
CA GLN A 92 20.09 -6.30 1.80
C GLN A 92 18.94 -5.91 0.85
N ARG A 93 17.74 -5.65 1.38
CA ARG A 93 16.55 -5.31 0.58
C ARG A 93 16.30 -3.80 0.47
N PHE A 94 16.97 -3.00 1.28
CA PHE A 94 16.78 -1.56 1.33
C PHE A 94 18.11 -0.83 1.50
N THR A 95 18.08 0.49 1.29
CA THR A 95 19.22 1.38 1.49
C THR A 95 18.80 2.63 2.25
N GLY A 96 19.76 3.29 2.88
CA GLY A 96 19.50 4.40 3.80
C GLY A 96 18.81 3.95 5.08
N ASP A 97 18.12 4.89 5.73
CA ASP A 97 17.47 4.66 7.01
C ASP A 97 15.97 4.42 6.84
N ILE A 98 15.41 3.61 7.74
CA ILE A 98 13.96 3.40 7.84
C ILE A 98 13.31 4.62 8.51
N THR A 99 12.36 5.24 7.82
CA THR A 99 11.55 6.33 8.36
C THR A 99 10.26 5.77 8.94
N TYR A 100 10.08 5.86 10.25
CA TYR A 100 8.89 5.37 10.95
C TYR A 100 7.81 6.44 11.09
N ILE A 101 6.56 6.00 10.92
CA ILE A 101 5.33 6.76 11.16
C ILE A 101 4.49 5.96 12.15
N ASP A 102 4.01 6.63 13.20
CA ASP A 102 3.14 6.01 14.20
C ASP A 102 1.77 5.72 13.58
N CYS A 103 1.25 4.52 13.83
CA CYS A 103 -0.12 4.21 13.44
C CYS A 103 -1.11 5.00 14.30
N VAL A 104 -2.28 5.23 13.75
CA VAL A 104 -3.38 5.83 14.51
C VAL A 104 -3.91 4.83 15.54
N ALA A 105 -4.11 5.28 16.78
CA ALA A 105 -4.65 4.44 17.84
C ALA A 105 -6.00 3.85 17.42
N ASN A 106 -6.21 2.54 17.63
CA ASN A 106 -7.40 1.79 17.20
C ASN A 106 -7.55 1.57 15.69
N HIS A 107 -6.60 2.02 14.87
CA HIS A 107 -6.52 1.73 13.44
C HIS A 107 -5.19 1.03 13.14
N PRO A 108 -5.13 -0.30 13.28
CA PRO A 108 -3.87 -1.00 13.17
C PRO A 108 -3.37 -1.04 11.74
N TRP A 109 -2.06 -0.85 11.60
CA TRP A 109 -1.41 -0.70 10.30
C TRP A 109 -1.92 0.45 9.45
N THR A 110 -2.55 1.43 10.10
CA THR A 110 -3.09 2.61 9.46
C THR A 110 -2.32 3.85 9.90
N ILE A 111 -1.79 4.58 8.93
CA ILE A 111 -0.97 5.79 9.15
C ILE A 111 -1.56 6.99 8.39
N PRO A 112 -1.32 8.23 8.84
CA PRO A 112 -1.76 9.42 8.11
C PRO A 112 -1.10 9.53 6.73
N LEU A 113 -1.90 9.78 5.68
CA LEU A 113 -1.40 10.09 4.35
C LEU A 113 -1.05 11.57 4.24
N GLY A 114 0.24 11.89 4.34
CA GLY A 114 0.75 13.26 4.34
C GLY A 114 0.62 13.99 3.01
N GLY A 115 0.59 13.26 1.89
CA GLY A 115 0.43 13.85 0.57
C GLY A 115 0.44 12.85 -0.57
N MET A 116 -0.18 13.23 -1.69
CA MET A 116 -0.11 12.48 -2.94
C MET A 116 -0.11 13.44 -4.13
N GLN A 117 0.73 13.17 -5.13
CA GLN A 117 0.84 13.97 -6.34
C GLN A 117 0.85 13.08 -7.58
N ILE A 118 0.05 13.47 -8.59
CA ILE A 118 -0.04 12.84 -9.91
C ILE A 118 0.34 13.87 -10.97
N GLY A 119 1.52 13.72 -11.57
CA GLY A 119 2.11 14.73 -12.45
C GLY A 119 2.25 16.06 -11.72
N ASN A 120 1.51 17.07 -12.17
CA ASN A 120 1.48 18.40 -11.54
C ASN A 120 0.25 18.61 -10.63
N THR A 121 -0.60 17.60 -10.47
CA THR A 121 -1.84 17.67 -9.71
C THR A 121 -1.61 17.18 -8.29
N LEU A 122 -1.81 18.05 -7.30
CA LEU A 122 -1.86 17.68 -5.89
C LEU A 122 -3.24 17.09 -5.55
N ILE A 123 -3.24 15.92 -4.94
CA ILE A 123 -4.46 15.27 -4.44
C ILE A 123 -4.67 15.75 -3.00
N PRO A 124 -5.87 16.22 -2.62
CA PRO A 124 -6.13 16.63 -1.24
C PRO A 124 -6.10 15.40 -0.32
N THR A 125 -5.21 15.38 0.66
CA THR A 125 -5.05 14.25 1.61
C THR A 125 -5.28 14.64 3.07
N THR A 126 -5.72 15.86 3.35
CA THR A 126 -5.98 16.32 4.72
C THR A 126 -7.00 15.40 5.41
N GLY A 127 -6.60 14.82 6.54
CA GLY A 127 -7.44 13.92 7.32
C GLY A 127 -7.57 12.51 6.73
N ILE A 128 -6.90 12.19 5.62
CA ILE A 128 -6.92 10.84 5.05
C ILE A 128 -5.96 9.93 5.83
N LEU A 129 -6.48 8.79 6.25
CA LEU A 129 -5.71 7.69 6.79
C LEU A 129 -5.53 6.60 5.74
N ALA A 130 -4.42 5.88 5.83
CA ALA A 130 -4.05 4.83 4.90
C ALA A 130 -3.66 3.55 5.66
N ALA A 131 -4.47 2.50 5.52
CA ALA A 131 -4.13 1.15 5.91
C ALA A 131 -3.13 0.56 4.90
N ILE A 132 -1.94 0.19 5.37
CA ILE A 132 -0.88 -0.35 4.51
C ILE A 132 -1.02 -1.87 4.47
N ASP A 133 -1.60 -2.38 3.39
CA ASP A 133 -2.21 -3.70 3.34
C ASP A 133 -1.49 -4.64 2.36
N THR A 134 -0.74 -5.60 2.90
CA THR A 134 -0.03 -6.61 2.09
C THR A 134 -0.97 -7.57 1.36
N GLY A 135 -2.24 -7.67 1.76
CA GLY A 135 -3.24 -8.54 1.13
C GLY A 135 -3.94 -7.93 -0.07
N THR A 136 -3.76 -6.63 -0.33
CA THR A 136 -4.41 -5.92 -1.44
C THR A 136 -3.43 -5.67 -2.58
N SER A 137 -3.83 -6.01 -3.81
CA SER A 137 -2.97 -5.81 -5.00
C SER A 137 -2.94 -4.35 -5.51
N ALA A 138 -3.97 -3.58 -5.16
CA ALA A 138 -4.27 -2.27 -5.69
C ALA A 138 -4.24 -1.19 -4.57
N MET A 139 -4.80 -0.02 -4.85
CA MET A 139 -5.17 0.97 -3.86
C MET A 139 -6.70 1.14 -3.90
N LEU A 140 -7.36 1.02 -2.75
CA LEU A 140 -8.81 1.17 -2.63
C LEU A 140 -9.13 2.42 -1.83
N MET A 141 -10.06 3.22 -2.34
CA MET A 141 -10.43 4.52 -1.78
C MET A 141 -11.86 4.89 -2.17
N PRO A 142 -12.44 5.95 -1.58
CA PRO A 142 -13.71 6.50 -2.07
C PRO A 142 -13.64 6.84 -3.56
N LYS A 143 -14.76 6.66 -4.26
CA LYS A 143 -14.85 6.89 -5.71
C LYS A 143 -14.38 8.29 -6.12
N SER A 144 -14.70 9.32 -5.34
CA SER A 144 -14.27 10.69 -5.60
C SER A 144 -12.75 10.82 -5.71
N TYR A 145 -12.00 10.17 -4.83
CA TYR A 145 -10.53 10.18 -4.87
C TYR A 145 -9.97 9.34 -6.02
N ALA A 146 -10.57 8.18 -6.29
CA ALA A 146 -10.19 7.39 -7.45
C ALA A 146 -10.40 8.16 -8.76
N ASP A 147 -11.50 8.89 -8.89
CA ASP A 147 -11.77 9.75 -10.06
C ASP A 147 -10.78 10.92 -10.14
N LEU A 148 -10.42 11.56 -9.02
CA LEU A 148 -9.43 12.64 -8.99
C LEU A 148 -8.04 12.15 -9.42
N ILE A 149 -7.59 11.02 -8.87
CA ILE A 149 -6.27 10.44 -9.17
C ILE A 149 -6.18 10.01 -10.63
N ASN A 150 -7.18 9.26 -11.11
CA ASN A 150 -7.16 8.76 -12.48
C ASN A 150 -7.42 9.88 -13.50
N GLY A 151 -8.29 10.83 -13.18
CA GLY A 151 -8.58 11.98 -14.04
C GLY A 151 -7.40 12.93 -14.22
N ALA A 152 -6.42 12.92 -13.30
CA ALA A 152 -5.17 13.66 -13.43
C ALA A 152 -4.18 13.03 -14.44
N ILE A 153 -4.46 11.84 -14.98
CA ILE A 153 -3.58 11.12 -15.90
C ILE A 153 -3.99 11.40 -17.35
N PRO A 154 -3.09 11.94 -18.19
CA PRO A 154 -3.36 12.16 -19.60
C PRO A 154 -3.77 10.86 -20.31
N GLY A 155 -4.86 10.94 -21.06
CA GLY A 155 -5.37 9.82 -21.84
C GLY A 155 -6.17 8.78 -21.05
N ALA A 156 -6.27 8.91 -19.71
CA ALA A 156 -7.11 8.02 -18.89
C ALA A 156 -8.57 8.03 -19.34
N LEU A 157 -9.24 6.89 -19.17
CA LEU A 157 -10.63 6.68 -19.53
C LEU A 157 -11.37 5.93 -18.44
N GLN A 158 -12.63 6.31 -18.22
CA GLN A 158 -13.54 5.51 -17.43
C GLN A 158 -14.18 4.44 -18.31
N ALA A 159 -14.08 3.17 -17.91
CA ALA A 159 -14.59 2.02 -18.63
C ALA A 159 -15.94 1.58 -18.02
N THR A 160 -17.05 1.91 -18.70
CA THR A 160 -18.41 1.59 -18.22
C THR A 160 -18.68 0.09 -18.13
N ASN A 161 -18.07 -0.70 -19.02
CA ASN A 161 -18.13 -2.17 -19.02
C ASN A 161 -17.26 -2.83 -17.93
N LEU A 162 -16.47 -2.04 -17.20
CA LEU A 162 -15.67 -2.47 -16.06
C LEU A 162 -16.20 -1.79 -14.80
N ASP A 163 -17.52 -1.74 -14.62
CA ASP A 163 -18.20 -1.13 -13.46
C ASP A 163 -17.80 0.33 -13.20
N GLY A 164 -17.41 1.06 -14.25
CA GLY A 164 -16.95 2.44 -14.15
C GLY A 164 -15.54 2.58 -13.58
N HIS A 165 -14.76 1.50 -13.48
CA HIS A 165 -13.32 1.59 -13.18
C HIS A 165 -12.55 2.29 -14.30
N TRP A 166 -11.35 2.77 -13.97
CA TRP A 166 -10.50 3.50 -14.89
C TRP A 166 -9.50 2.58 -15.61
N ILE A 167 -9.23 2.90 -16.86
CA ILE A 167 -8.12 2.38 -17.65
C ILE A 167 -7.20 3.53 -18.06
N LEU A 168 -5.90 3.26 -18.09
CA LEU A 168 -4.85 4.25 -18.34
C LEU A 168 -4.00 3.81 -19.53
N PRO A 169 -3.38 4.70 -20.32
CA PRO A 169 -2.38 4.29 -21.30
C PRO A 169 -1.30 3.43 -20.63
N CYS A 170 -1.02 2.23 -21.13
CA CYS A 170 -0.10 1.30 -20.45
C CYS A 170 1.35 1.81 -20.37
N ASP A 171 1.75 2.65 -21.31
CA ASP A 171 3.10 3.20 -21.52
C ASP A 171 3.24 4.66 -21.05
N GLY A 172 2.29 5.14 -20.24
CA GLY A 172 2.36 6.46 -19.64
C GLY A 172 3.59 6.64 -18.74
N THR A 173 3.95 7.91 -18.53
CA THR A 173 5.15 8.30 -17.76
C THR A 173 4.84 9.32 -16.67
N THR A 174 3.56 9.56 -16.38
CA THR A 174 3.10 10.52 -15.37
C THR A 174 3.75 10.21 -14.02
N PRO A 175 4.53 11.13 -13.43
CA PRO A 175 5.14 10.93 -12.12
C PRO A 175 4.07 10.74 -11.04
N ILE A 176 4.31 9.82 -10.10
CA ILE A 176 3.42 9.56 -8.96
C ILE A 176 4.26 9.61 -7.70
N THR A 177 3.82 10.38 -6.70
CA THR A 177 4.48 10.40 -5.39
C THR A 177 3.49 10.24 -4.25
N PHE A 178 3.94 9.56 -3.20
CA PHE A 178 3.27 9.45 -1.92
C PHE A 178 4.17 10.07 -0.84
N THR A 179 3.56 10.72 0.14
CA THR A 179 4.24 11.27 1.30
C THR A 179 3.61 10.71 2.57
N PHE A 180 4.45 10.10 3.41
CA PHE A 180 4.08 9.59 4.75
C PHE A 180 5.06 10.18 5.76
N GLY A 181 4.60 11.08 6.63
CA GLY A 181 5.49 11.85 7.49
C GLY A 181 6.54 12.60 6.65
N THR A 182 7.83 12.34 6.91
CA THR A 182 8.95 12.89 6.14
C THR A 182 9.40 12.00 4.97
N PHE A 183 8.85 10.79 4.84
CA PHE A 183 9.20 9.87 3.78
C PHE A 183 8.42 10.18 2.50
N VAL A 184 9.15 10.34 1.38
CA VAL A 184 8.56 10.58 0.06
C VAL A 184 8.93 9.41 -0.86
N ALA A 185 7.92 8.68 -1.33
CA ALA A 185 8.09 7.58 -2.28
C ALA A 185 7.76 8.03 -3.70
N LYS A 186 8.61 7.68 -4.66
CA LYS A 186 8.29 7.75 -6.09
C LYS A 186 7.73 6.41 -6.53
N VAL A 187 6.46 6.40 -6.95
CA VAL A 187 5.79 5.20 -7.43
C VAL A 187 5.94 5.15 -8.96
N PRO A 188 6.48 4.07 -9.54
CA PRO A 188 6.52 3.91 -10.99
C PRO A 188 5.11 3.93 -11.57
N TYR A 189 4.93 4.60 -12.71
CA TYR A 189 3.64 4.63 -13.40
C TYR A 189 3.10 3.22 -13.71
N SER A 190 3.98 2.27 -14.02
CA SER A 190 3.65 0.86 -14.24
C SER A 190 3.06 0.15 -13.01
N SER A 191 3.26 0.68 -11.80
CA SER A 191 2.57 0.18 -10.60
C SER A 191 1.11 0.64 -10.54
N LEU A 192 0.81 1.80 -11.13
CA LEU A 192 -0.56 2.32 -11.25
C LEU A 192 -1.29 1.75 -12.47
N ALA A 193 -0.61 1.67 -13.61
CA ALA A 193 -1.11 1.03 -14.83
C ALA A 193 -0.81 -0.47 -14.79
N MET A 194 -1.77 -1.28 -14.31
CA MET A 194 -1.61 -2.71 -14.09
C MET A 194 -1.28 -3.47 -15.37
N GLN A 195 0.00 -3.79 -15.57
CA GLN A 195 0.51 -4.36 -16.82
C GLN A 195 -0.03 -5.76 -17.15
N VAL A 196 -0.56 -6.47 -16.15
CA VAL A 196 -1.19 -7.79 -16.30
C VAL A 196 -2.66 -7.72 -16.76
N ALA A 197 -3.27 -6.52 -16.75
CA ALA A 197 -4.67 -6.30 -17.10
C ALA A 197 -4.76 -5.28 -18.24
N ARG A 198 -4.37 -5.70 -19.45
CA ARG A 198 -4.33 -4.87 -20.67
C ARG A 198 -5.59 -5.01 -21.52
N TYR A 199 -5.96 -3.94 -22.20
CA TYR A 199 -7.14 -3.81 -23.04
C TYR A 199 -6.79 -3.03 -24.31
N LYS A 200 -7.48 -3.37 -25.41
CA LYS A 200 -7.49 -2.57 -26.64
C LYS A 200 -8.70 -1.64 -26.63
N VAL A 201 -8.48 -0.36 -26.93
CA VAL A 201 -9.56 0.64 -27.01
C VAL A 201 -9.81 1.00 -28.47
N THR A 202 -11.03 0.75 -28.95
CA THR A 202 -11.44 1.11 -30.31
C THR A 202 -11.24 2.60 -30.57
N GLY A 203 -10.60 2.94 -31.68
CA GLY A 203 -10.36 4.34 -32.07
C GLY A 203 -9.20 5.02 -31.32
N ARG A 204 -8.41 4.27 -30.54
CA ARG A 204 -7.18 4.79 -29.90
C ARG A 204 -5.98 3.94 -30.25
N SER A 205 -4.81 4.58 -30.35
CA SER A 205 -3.53 3.90 -30.48
C SER A 205 -3.05 3.40 -29.11
N GLY A 206 -2.26 2.33 -29.13
CA GLY A 206 -1.65 1.75 -27.93
C GLY A 206 -2.56 0.80 -27.13
N ASP A 207 -2.01 0.30 -26.02
CA ASP A 207 -2.71 -0.52 -25.05
C ASP A 207 -3.13 0.32 -23.85
N TYR A 208 -4.25 -0.09 -23.24
CA TYR A 208 -4.73 0.49 -22.01
C TYR A 208 -4.67 -0.53 -20.88
N CYS A 209 -4.26 -0.12 -19.71
CA CYS A 209 -4.09 -0.97 -18.54
C CYS A 209 -5.14 -0.60 -17.50
N ARG A 210 -5.67 -1.58 -16.76
CA ARG A 210 -6.51 -1.29 -15.59
C ARG A 210 -5.74 -0.39 -14.63
N SER A 211 -6.39 0.67 -14.13
CA SER A 211 -5.82 1.44 -13.03
C SER A 211 -5.89 0.66 -11.73
N SER A 212 -4.82 0.69 -10.94
CA SER A 212 -4.82 0.19 -9.58
C SER A 212 -5.32 1.21 -8.55
N ALA A 213 -5.64 2.46 -8.92
CA ALA A 213 -6.40 3.37 -8.07
C ALA A 213 -7.90 3.09 -8.27
N MET A 214 -8.48 2.29 -7.38
CA MET A 214 -9.82 1.72 -7.51
C MET A 214 -10.73 2.15 -6.36
N PHE A 215 -12.01 1.90 -6.55
CA PHE A 215 -13.06 2.07 -5.55
C PHE A 215 -13.91 0.79 -5.51
N PRO A 216 -14.48 0.40 -4.37
CA PRO A 216 -15.27 -0.82 -4.28
C PRO A 216 -16.55 -0.69 -5.12
N THR A 217 -16.90 -1.75 -5.83
CA THR A 217 -18.16 -1.88 -6.57
C THR A 217 -19.01 -2.97 -5.91
N GLY A 218 -20.30 -2.72 -5.71
CA GLY A 218 -21.24 -3.69 -5.13
C GLY A 218 -21.16 -3.92 -3.62
N ILE A 219 -20.14 -3.41 -2.92
CA ILE A 219 -20.07 -3.46 -1.45
C ILE A 219 -20.53 -2.12 -0.87
N VAL A 220 -21.51 -2.17 0.04
CA VAL A 220 -22.14 -0.99 0.67
C VAL A 220 -21.36 -0.48 1.88
N VAL A 221 -20.17 -1.02 2.14
CA VAL A 221 -19.33 -0.59 3.26
C VAL A 221 -18.49 0.61 2.81
N PRO A 222 -18.67 1.79 3.42
CA PRO A 222 -17.81 2.93 3.16
C PRO A 222 -16.35 2.57 3.47
N ILE A 223 -15.47 2.89 2.54
CA ILE A 223 -14.03 2.88 2.80
C ILE A 223 -13.66 4.28 3.26
N ASP A 224 -13.58 4.46 4.58
CA ASP A 224 -13.19 5.75 5.17
C ASP A 224 -11.66 5.91 5.17
N ASP A 225 -10.94 4.83 5.50
CA ASP A 225 -9.48 4.75 5.43
C ASP A 225 -9.07 4.15 4.06
N TRP A 226 -8.15 4.80 3.35
CA TRP A 226 -7.63 4.23 2.10
C TRP A 226 -6.89 2.93 2.38
N ILE A 227 -7.03 1.95 1.50
CA ILE A 227 -6.24 0.73 1.54
C ILE A 227 -5.12 0.87 0.51
N ILE A 228 -3.87 0.89 0.95
CA ILE A 228 -2.68 1.06 0.11
C ILE A 228 -1.93 -0.27 0.07
N GLY A 229 -2.06 -0.98 -1.05
CA GLY A 229 -1.49 -2.31 -1.21
C GLY A 229 -0.25 -2.38 -2.10
N ALA A 230 -0.14 -3.48 -2.84
CA ALA A 230 1.04 -3.84 -3.63
C ALA A 230 1.45 -2.78 -4.69
N THR A 231 0.54 -1.92 -5.13
CA THR A 231 0.87 -0.74 -5.97
C THR A 231 1.97 0.12 -5.35
N PHE A 232 1.90 0.34 -4.04
CA PHE A 232 2.90 1.09 -3.30
C PHE A 232 3.97 0.17 -2.69
N LEU A 233 3.56 -0.95 -2.07
CA LEU A 233 4.47 -1.85 -1.34
C LEU A 233 5.54 -2.53 -2.21
N ARG A 234 5.37 -2.58 -3.54
CA ARG A 234 6.41 -3.04 -4.47
C ARG A 234 7.50 -1.99 -4.75
N THR A 235 7.35 -0.77 -4.25
CA THR A 235 8.24 0.37 -4.53
C THR A 235 9.13 0.75 -3.36
N VAL A 236 8.84 0.19 -2.18
CA VAL A 236 9.50 0.49 -0.92
C VAL A 236 9.81 -0.80 -0.17
N TYR A 237 10.76 -0.74 0.75
CA TYR A 237 10.84 -1.71 1.83
C TYR A 237 9.94 -1.23 2.97
N ALA A 238 9.03 -2.09 3.42
CA ALA A 238 8.09 -1.75 4.49
C ALA A 238 8.41 -2.53 5.75
N VAL A 239 8.32 -1.88 6.92
CA VAL A 239 8.54 -2.49 8.22
C VAL A 239 7.31 -2.27 9.08
N TYR A 240 6.80 -3.36 9.65
CA TYR A 240 5.64 -3.38 10.54
C TYR A 240 6.15 -3.62 11.96
N ASP A 241 6.26 -2.55 12.76
CA ASP A 241 6.69 -2.60 14.15
C ASP A 241 5.49 -2.78 15.07
N PHE A 242 5.36 -3.97 15.65
CA PHE A 242 4.28 -4.35 16.54
C PHE A 242 4.69 -4.35 18.02
N GLY A 243 5.87 -3.83 18.37
CA GLY A 243 6.33 -3.80 19.77
C GLY A 243 5.41 -3.00 20.70
N ASN A 244 4.81 -1.92 20.19
CA ASN A 244 3.92 -1.03 20.97
C ASN A 244 2.44 -1.14 20.57
N ASN A 245 2.07 -2.23 19.90
CA ASN A 245 0.78 -2.40 19.21
C ASN A 245 -0.48 -2.24 20.09
N GLU A 246 -0.44 -2.61 21.37
CA GLU A 246 -1.59 -2.54 22.29
C GLU A 246 -1.75 -1.17 22.99
N ALA A 247 -0.69 -0.37 23.09
CA ALA A 247 -0.72 0.92 23.81
C ALA A 247 -0.67 2.14 22.87
N GLY A 248 -0.08 1.99 21.69
CA GLY A 248 0.15 3.11 20.75
C GLY A 248 -0.11 2.78 19.28
N GLY A 249 -0.72 1.64 18.95
CA GLY A 249 -1.02 1.26 17.55
C GLY A 249 0.21 0.79 16.74
N GLY A 250 1.39 0.64 17.34
CA GLY A 250 2.59 0.26 16.61
C GLY A 250 3.00 1.30 15.57
N ARG A 251 3.93 0.94 14.68
CA ARG A 251 4.50 1.87 13.68
C ARG A 251 4.72 1.19 12.35
N ILE A 252 4.67 1.97 11.28
CA ILE A 252 5.08 1.51 9.95
C ILE A 252 6.32 2.30 9.52
N GLY A 253 7.35 1.57 9.13
CA GLY A 253 8.61 2.11 8.60
C GLY A 253 8.70 1.95 7.10
N PHE A 254 9.25 2.94 6.40
CA PHE A 254 9.58 2.83 4.99
C PHE A 254 11.03 3.19 4.70
N ALA A 255 11.61 2.50 3.71
CA ALA A 255 12.92 2.81 3.15
C ALA A 255 12.93 2.58 1.64
N ASN A 256 13.89 3.20 0.96
CA ASN A 256 14.12 2.96 -0.46
C ASN A 256 14.63 1.54 -0.69
N LEU A 257 14.16 0.88 -1.75
CA LEU A 257 14.65 -0.43 -2.15
C LEU A 257 16.14 -0.38 -2.54
N ALA A 258 16.88 -1.42 -2.19
CA ALA A 258 18.27 -1.55 -2.60
C ALA A 258 18.37 -1.75 -4.12
N THR A 259 19.33 -1.08 -4.75
CA THR A 259 19.73 -1.31 -6.16
C THR A 259 21.14 -1.93 -6.20
N PRO A 260 21.54 -2.57 -7.32
CA PRO A 260 22.89 -3.13 -7.44
C PRO A 260 23.97 -2.09 -7.09
N GLY A 261 24.81 -2.42 -6.11
CA GLY A 261 25.87 -1.53 -5.61
C GLY A 261 25.45 -0.55 -4.50
N SER A 262 24.19 -0.51 -4.10
CA SER A 262 23.74 0.26 -2.94
C SER A 262 24.33 -0.30 -1.64
N PRO A 263 24.73 0.55 -0.67
CA PRO A 263 25.08 0.08 0.66
C PRO A 263 23.83 -0.50 1.35
N PRO A 264 24.00 -1.54 2.20
CA PRO A 264 22.91 -2.09 2.99
C PRO A 264 22.27 -1.02 3.88
N GLY A 265 20.96 -1.06 4.01
CA GLY A 265 20.23 -0.10 4.84
C GLY A 265 20.46 -0.32 6.33
N THR A 266 20.14 0.70 7.11
CA THR A 266 20.24 0.65 8.58
C THR A 266 18.86 0.81 9.22
N ASN A 267 18.64 0.11 10.33
CA ASN A 267 17.43 0.27 11.13
C ASN A 267 17.59 1.54 11.97
N GLY A 268 17.16 2.68 11.41
CA GLY A 268 17.30 4.00 12.02
C GLY A 268 16.78 4.02 13.45
N THR A 269 17.64 4.39 14.40
CA THR A 269 17.31 4.57 15.82
C THR A 269 17.12 6.06 16.09
N THR A 270 15.93 6.59 15.87
CA THR A 270 15.59 7.94 16.34
C THR A 270 14.36 7.92 17.25
N GLY A 271 14.63 7.57 18.51
CA GLY A 271 13.85 8.06 19.65
C GLY A 271 14.45 9.40 20.10
N ASN A 272 13.59 10.40 20.29
CA ASN A 272 13.95 11.77 20.63
C ASN A 272 14.59 11.88 22.02
N GLY A 273 15.76 12.54 22.13
CA GLY A 273 16.41 12.80 23.42
C GLY A 273 17.82 13.43 23.35
N GLY A 274 17.89 14.75 23.18
CA GLY A 274 18.88 15.59 23.88
C GLY A 274 20.30 15.80 23.32
N GLN A 275 20.58 17.08 23.03
CA GLN A 275 21.85 17.81 23.10
C GLN A 275 22.93 17.66 22.01
N GLY A 276 23.08 18.76 21.25
CA GLY A 276 24.33 19.53 21.25
C GLY A 276 25.41 19.13 20.24
N GLY A 277 25.40 19.77 19.06
CA GLY A 277 26.51 19.66 18.10
C GLY A 277 26.55 20.85 17.16
N ASN A 278 27.28 21.88 17.57
CA ASN A 278 27.51 23.14 16.90
C ASN A 278 28.26 22.95 15.56
N GLY A 279 27.76 23.55 14.46
CA GLY A 279 28.35 23.45 13.13
C GLY A 279 27.99 24.64 12.25
N SER A 280 28.53 25.81 12.63
CA SER A 280 28.53 27.04 11.84
C SER A 280 29.05 26.81 10.41
N ASN A 281 28.31 27.29 9.41
CA ASN A 281 28.93 27.91 8.25
C ASN A 281 28.00 28.93 7.58
N ASN A 282 28.38 30.20 7.75
CA ASN A 282 27.94 31.33 6.95
C ASN A 282 28.34 31.13 5.49
N ASN A 283 27.42 31.39 4.56
CA ASN A 283 27.72 32.34 3.49
C ASN A 283 26.41 32.96 2.98
N GLY A 284 26.30 34.27 3.13
CA GLY A 284 25.18 35.04 2.59
C GLY A 284 25.38 35.36 1.11
N THR A 285 24.28 35.57 0.39
CA THR A 285 24.14 36.73 -0.49
C THR A 285 22.68 36.93 -0.86
N SER A 286 22.34 38.22 -0.94
CA SER A 286 21.05 38.87 -1.14
C SER A 286 20.45 38.70 -2.54
N GLY A 287 19.12 38.71 -2.63
CA GLY A 287 18.39 38.95 -3.88
C GLY A 287 16.91 39.24 -3.61
N ASN A 288 16.50 40.46 -3.91
CA ASN A 288 15.24 41.12 -3.55
C ASN A 288 14.14 40.93 -4.60
N GLY A 289 12.87 40.86 -4.14
CA GLY A 289 11.71 41.46 -4.81
C GLY A 289 10.90 40.63 -5.81
N GLY A 290 9.56 40.69 -5.68
CA GLY A 290 8.65 40.46 -6.81
C GLY A 290 7.30 39.83 -6.45
N SER A 291 6.35 40.66 -6.01
CA SER A 291 4.92 40.34 -5.96
C SER A 291 4.33 40.10 -7.35
N GLY A 292 3.33 39.21 -7.46
CA GLY A 292 2.56 39.03 -8.69
C GLY A 292 1.36 38.09 -8.49
N ASP A 293 0.20 38.70 -8.25
CA ASP A 293 -1.13 38.08 -8.35
C ASP A 293 -1.40 37.56 -9.77
N GLY A 294 -2.19 36.49 -9.88
CA GLY A 294 -2.59 35.91 -11.17
C GLY A 294 -3.68 34.84 -11.04
N SER A 295 -4.90 35.29 -10.78
CA SER A 295 -6.14 34.52 -10.93
C SER A 295 -6.34 34.00 -12.36
N GLY A 296 -6.72 32.73 -12.50
CA GLY A 296 -7.04 32.11 -13.79
C GLY A 296 -8.01 30.93 -13.66
N SER A 297 -9.30 31.26 -13.64
CA SER A 297 -10.42 30.33 -13.78
C SER A 297 -10.44 29.71 -15.19
N GLY A 298 -10.58 28.39 -15.27
CA GLY A 298 -10.77 27.67 -16.53
C GLY A 298 -11.43 26.32 -16.29
N GLY A 299 -12.77 26.32 -16.25
CA GLY A 299 -13.56 25.09 -16.22
C GLY A 299 -13.35 24.29 -17.50
N ASN A 300 -13.30 22.96 -17.38
CA ASN A 300 -13.37 22.10 -18.55
C ASN A 300 -14.40 20.98 -18.32
N THR A 301 -15.30 20.92 -19.29
CA THR A 301 -16.49 20.09 -19.40
C THR A 301 -16.16 18.60 -19.47
N GLN A 302 -16.86 17.80 -18.68
CA GLN A 302 -16.84 16.34 -18.78
C GLN A 302 -17.57 15.89 -20.05
N ASN A 303 -16.84 15.33 -21.02
CA ASN A 303 -17.44 14.56 -22.11
C ASN A 303 -17.34 13.06 -21.76
N ALA A 304 -18.45 12.49 -21.33
CA ALA A 304 -18.62 11.04 -21.22
C ALA A 304 -18.76 10.45 -22.63
N ALA A 305 -17.73 9.74 -23.11
CA ALA A 305 -17.80 8.96 -24.34
C ALA A 305 -18.00 7.47 -23.98
N SER A 306 -19.17 6.93 -24.31
CA SER A 306 -19.48 5.51 -24.21
C SER A 306 -18.71 4.72 -25.28
N SER A 307 -17.61 4.08 -24.93
CA SER A 307 -16.91 3.15 -25.83
C SER A 307 -17.24 1.70 -25.48
N ILE A 308 -17.85 1.00 -26.43
CA ILE A 308 -18.21 -0.42 -26.34
C ILE A 308 -16.96 -1.26 -26.61
N PHE A 309 -16.61 -2.14 -25.67
CA PHE A 309 -15.48 -3.08 -25.79
C PHE A 309 -16.00 -4.50 -26.02
N PRO A 310 -15.26 -5.35 -26.76
CA PRO A 310 -15.59 -6.77 -26.84
C PRO A 310 -15.37 -7.44 -25.48
N ALA A 311 -16.38 -8.13 -24.98
CA ALA A 311 -16.33 -8.85 -23.72
C ALA A 311 -15.42 -10.08 -23.84
N SER A 312 -14.21 -9.99 -23.28
CA SER A 312 -13.45 -11.17 -22.88
C SER A 312 -13.41 -11.20 -21.34
N SER A 313 -14.04 -12.23 -20.81
CA SER A 313 -14.21 -12.51 -19.40
C SER A 313 -12.88 -12.85 -18.73
N ILE A 314 -12.33 -11.91 -17.96
CA ILE A 314 -11.41 -12.24 -16.88
C ILE A 314 -11.91 -11.52 -15.63
N ALA A 315 -12.79 -12.20 -14.90
CA ALA A 315 -13.12 -11.85 -13.53
C ALA A 315 -11.88 -12.12 -12.67
N MET A 316 -11.03 -11.11 -12.48
CA MET A 316 -9.84 -11.23 -11.65
C MET A 316 -10.07 -10.53 -10.31
N GLN A 317 -10.42 -11.36 -9.33
CA GLN A 317 -10.11 -11.28 -7.89
C GLN A 317 -9.61 -9.92 -7.37
N ALA A 318 -10.54 -8.99 -7.12
CA ALA A 318 -10.35 -7.91 -6.15
C ALA A 318 -11.18 -8.14 -4.86
N ALA A 319 -12.00 -9.21 -4.83
CA ALA A 319 -12.97 -9.44 -3.76
C ALA A 319 -12.45 -10.27 -2.58
N ILE A 320 -11.26 -10.89 -2.68
CA ILE A 320 -10.82 -11.88 -1.68
C ILE A 320 -10.56 -11.26 -0.30
N LEU A 321 -10.13 -10.00 -0.23
CA LEU A 321 -9.81 -9.38 1.06
C LEU A 321 -10.95 -8.53 1.65
N LEU A 322 -11.78 -7.87 0.83
CA LEU A 322 -12.86 -7.05 1.37
C LEU A 322 -13.91 -7.90 2.12
N VAL A 323 -14.16 -9.14 1.68
CA VAL A 323 -15.04 -10.06 2.42
C VAL A 323 -14.42 -10.50 3.76
N ALA A 324 -13.09 -10.64 3.85
CA ALA A 324 -12.42 -10.95 5.12
C ALA A 324 -12.45 -9.76 6.09
N VAL A 325 -12.33 -8.52 5.59
CA VAL A 325 -12.46 -7.29 6.38
C VAL A 325 -13.91 -7.11 6.87
N VAL A 326 -14.90 -7.33 6.00
CA VAL A 326 -16.33 -7.21 6.36
C VAL A 326 -16.78 -8.35 7.28
N ALA A 327 -16.33 -9.59 7.08
CA ALA A 327 -16.60 -10.71 7.98
C ALA A 327 -15.88 -10.59 9.33
N ALA A 328 -14.80 -9.81 9.41
CA ALA A 328 -14.17 -9.44 10.67
C ALA A 328 -14.90 -8.27 11.38
N MET A 329 -15.72 -7.50 10.66
CA MET A 329 -16.49 -6.36 11.18
C MET A 329 -17.93 -6.71 11.60
N SER A 330 -18.44 -7.91 11.26
CA SER A 330 -19.76 -8.42 11.67
C SER A 330 -19.68 -9.44 12.79
#